data_AF-A0A0E0KIG6-F1
#
_entry.id   AF-A0A0E0KIG6-F1
#
_cell.length_a   1.000
_cell.length_b   1.000
_cell.length_c   1.000
_cell.angle_alpha   90.00
_cell.angle_beta   90.00
_cell.angle_gamma   90.00
#
_symmetry.space_group_name_H-M   'P 1'
#
loop_
_entity.id
_entity.type
_entity.pdbx_description
1 polymer ?
#
loop_
_entity_poly.entity_id
_entity_poly.type
_entity_poly.pdbx_seq_one_letter_code
_entity_poly.pdbx_strand_id
1 'polypeptide(L)'
;MVSGGRVGGGEGEGEVAAVEVAAVAVADEEEVAQAPAAARELVVGYALTSKKAKSFLQPKLRGLARKKGILFVAIDQKRPLSDQGPFDIVLHKLTGREWQQLLEEYREEHPEVTVLDPPGAIEHLLNRQSMLQEVSELDLSDCHDAAAAAARDDGCGGGQQLQDDGPNDDKMQIWALYMLISSIVWETGYGEFGRVGVPKQLFVNTDPSSIPAAVMRAGLSLPLVAKPLVAKSHELSLAYDPISLTKLEPPLVLQEFVNHGGVLFKVYIVGDAIRVVRRFSLPNVDVGDLPNNAGVFRFPRVSCASANADDADLDPHVAELPPRPLLEILARELRRRLGLRLFNIDMIREHGTRDRFYVIDMNYFPGYGKMPGYEHVFTDFLLSLVQKEYKRRPSYSSCEG
;
A
#
# COMPACT_ATOMS: atom_id res chain seq x y z
N MET A 1 55.71 18.62 -8.21
CA MET A 1 56.86 18.56 -9.13
C MET A 1 57.16 17.10 -9.41
N VAL A 2 57.51 16.81 -10.65
CA VAL A 2 57.54 15.51 -11.35
C VAL A 2 58.90 14.83 -11.22
N SER A 3 58.92 13.50 -11.10
CA SER A 3 59.85 12.55 -11.79
C SER A 3 59.58 11.14 -11.23
N GLY A 4 59.28 10.09 -12.00
CA GLY A 4 59.98 9.49 -13.16
C GLY A 4 60.93 8.40 -12.62
N GLY A 5 61.04 7.14 -13.05
CA GLY A 5 60.56 6.31 -14.16
C GLY A 5 61.50 5.08 -14.26
N ARG A 6 60.97 3.92 -14.71
CA ARG A 6 61.52 2.58 -15.09
C ARG A 6 63.05 2.43 -15.39
N VAL A 7 63.68 1.23 -15.31
CA VAL A 7 63.66 0.11 -16.31
C VAL A 7 64.40 -1.17 -15.83
N GLY A 8 63.93 -2.36 -16.29
CA GLY A 8 64.69 -3.56 -16.76
C GLY A 8 65.07 -4.63 -15.71
N GLY A 9 65.09 -5.95 -15.93
CA GLY A 9 64.89 -6.85 -17.09
C GLY A 9 65.77 -8.12 -16.88
N GLY A 10 65.35 -9.31 -17.33
CA GLY A 10 66.25 -10.48 -17.50
C GLY A 10 65.77 -11.84 -16.95
N GLU A 11 65.83 -12.86 -17.82
CA GLU A 11 65.32 -14.24 -17.76
C GLU A 11 66.29 -15.26 -17.11
N GLY A 12 65.83 -16.50 -16.86
CA GLY A 12 66.71 -17.64 -16.56
C GLY A 12 66.00 -18.91 -16.04
N GLU A 13 66.16 -20.01 -16.78
CA GLU A 13 65.44 -21.30 -16.76
C GLU A 13 65.84 -22.30 -15.65
N GLY A 14 65.04 -23.37 -15.49
CA GLY A 14 65.40 -24.57 -14.71
C GLY A 14 64.33 -25.66 -14.75
N GLU A 15 64.50 -26.62 -15.68
CA GLU A 15 63.74 -27.85 -15.90
C GLU A 15 64.23 -29.00 -15.00
N VAL A 16 63.33 -29.88 -14.52
CA VAL A 16 63.58 -31.33 -14.34
C VAL A 16 62.25 -32.11 -14.30
N ALA A 17 62.21 -33.18 -15.10
CA ALA A 17 61.11 -34.12 -15.28
C ALA A 17 61.08 -35.23 -14.20
N ALA A 18 59.93 -35.89 -13.99
CA ALA A 18 59.68 -37.25 -14.52
C ALA A 18 58.55 -38.04 -13.80
N VAL A 19 57.94 -38.92 -14.60
CA VAL A 19 57.26 -40.20 -14.32
C VAL A 19 55.75 -40.25 -14.06
N GLU A 20 55.14 -40.99 -14.98
CA GLU A 20 53.76 -41.42 -15.18
C GLU A 20 53.37 -42.58 -14.24
N VAL A 21 52.12 -42.60 -13.74
CA VAL A 21 51.43 -43.87 -13.43
C VAL A 21 49.95 -43.73 -13.77
N ALA A 22 49.50 -44.50 -14.75
CA ALA A 22 48.10 -44.69 -15.11
C ALA A 22 47.38 -45.54 -14.05
N ALA A 23 46.19 -45.12 -13.64
CA ALA A 23 45.23 -45.95 -12.92
C ALA A 23 43.84 -45.78 -13.55
N VAL A 24 43.35 -46.86 -14.14
CA VAL A 24 41.99 -47.04 -14.62
C VAL A 24 41.10 -47.29 -13.40
N ALA A 25 40.04 -46.50 -13.21
CA ALA A 25 38.97 -46.81 -12.26
C ALA A 25 37.61 -46.43 -12.87
N VAL A 26 36.92 -47.50 -13.28
CA VAL A 26 35.49 -47.78 -13.41
C VAL A 26 34.52 -46.60 -13.21
N ALA A 27 33.64 -46.45 -14.20
CA ALA A 27 32.45 -45.63 -14.14
C ALA A 27 31.48 -46.16 -13.08
N ASP A 28 31.22 -45.36 -12.05
CA ASP A 28 30.00 -45.47 -11.27
C ASP A 28 28.95 -44.58 -11.96
N GLU A 29 27.94 -45.23 -12.55
CA GLU A 29 26.69 -44.57 -12.92
C GLU A 29 25.97 -44.16 -11.62
N GLU A 30 26.36 -43.02 -11.04
CA GLU A 30 25.50 -42.34 -10.09
C GLU A 30 24.26 -41.86 -10.85
N GLU A 31 23.17 -42.57 -10.61
CA GLU A 31 21.81 -42.15 -10.87
C GLU A 31 21.67 -40.67 -10.47
N VAL A 32 21.65 -39.80 -11.49
CA VAL A 32 21.48 -38.36 -11.32
C VAL A 32 20.10 -38.16 -10.73
N ALA A 33 20.02 -38.14 -9.41
CA ALA A 33 18.85 -37.64 -8.70
C ALA A 33 18.60 -36.24 -9.26
N GLN A 34 17.51 -36.11 -10.04
CA GLN A 34 17.05 -34.82 -10.54
C GLN A 34 17.00 -33.87 -9.34
N ALA A 35 17.93 -32.90 -9.34
CA ALA A 35 17.84 -31.76 -8.45
C ALA A 35 16.42 -31.20 -8.60
N PRO A 36 15.72 -30.89 -7.49
CA PRO A 36 14.39 -30.31 -7.57
C PRO A 36 14.49 -29.11 -8.50
N ALA A 37 13.68 -29.07 -9.56
CA ALA A 37 13.68 -28.01 -10.55
C ALA A 37 13.77 -26.67 -9.82
N ALA A 38 14.90 -25.97 -9.97
CA ALA A 38 15.17 -24.75 -9.25
C ALA A 38 13.97 -23.83 -9.42
N ALA A 39 13.28 -23.52 -8.32
CA ALA A 39 12.10 -22.66 -8.36
C ALA A 39 12.49 -21.38 -9.12
N ARG A 40 11.86 -21.15 -10.27
CA ARG A 40 12.13 -19.99 -11.12
C ARG A 40 12.04 -18.72 -10.26
N GLU A 41 13.09 -17.91 -10.28
CA GLU A 41 13.11 -16.63 -9.56
C GLU A 41 12.00 -15.71 -10.09
N LEU A 42 11.30 -15.04 -9.17
CA LEU A 42 10.31 -14.01 -9.48
C LEU A 42 11.03 -12.72 -9.92
N VAL A 43 10.87 -12.33 -11.19
CA VAL A 43 11.52 -11.14 -11.75
C VAL A 43 10.58 -9.94 -11.68
N VAL A 44 10.94 -8.96 -10.87
CA VAL A 44 10.21 -7.69 -10.71
C VAL A 44 10.96 -6.57 -11.43
N GLY A 45 10.49 -6.22 -12.62
CA GLY A 45 10.91 -5.01 -13.33
C GLY A 45 10.39 -3.77 -12.59
N TYR A 46 11.25 -2.80 -12.29
CA TYR A 46 10.82 -1.59 -11.58
C TYR A 46 11.15 -0.29 -12.32
N ALA A 47 10.15 0.58 -12.37
CA ALA A 47 10.24 1.94 -12.91
C ALA A 47 9.80 2.93 -11.83
N LEU A 48 10.75 3.38 -11.00
CA LEU A 48 10.49 4.23 -9.84
C LEU A 48 11.23 5.56 -9.98
N THR A 49 10.65 6.64 -9.44
CA THR A 49 11.39 7.89 -9.30
C THR A 49 12.64 7.70 -8.45
N SER A 50 13.70 8.48 -8.69
CA SER A 50 14.95 8.38 -7.94
C SER A 50 14.76 8.47 -6.43
N LYS A 51 13.86 9.35 -5.97
CA LYS A 51 13.49 9.47 -4.56
C LYS A 51 12.82 8.19 -4.03
N LYS A 52 11.88 7.64 -4.80
CA LYS A 52 11.16 6.42 -4.40
C LYS A 52 12.09 5.22 -4.35
N ALA A 53 12.88 4.98 -5.40
CA ALA A 53 13.85 3.89 -5.45
C ALA A 53 14.81 3.93 -4.26
N LYS A 54 15.40 5.10 -3.97
CA LYS A 54 16.27 5.30 -2.80
C LYS A 54 15.56 5.01 -1.48
N SER A 55 14.32 5.47 -1.30
CA SER A 55 13.58 5.29 -0.04
C SER A 55 13.03 3.87 0.16
N PHE A 56 12.75 3.13 -0.92
CA PHE A 56 12.01 1.88 -0.89
C PHE A 56 12.91 0.65 -1.11
N LEU A 57 13.82 0.69 -2.07
CA LEU A 57 14.71 -0.43 -2.42
C LEU A 57 15.96 -0.46 -1.53
N GLN A 58 15.75 -0.39 -0.21
CA GLN A 58 16.80 -0.43 0.80
C GLN A 58 17.53 -1.79 0.82
N PRO A 59 18.79 -1.85 1.31
CA PRO A 59 19.56 -3.09 1.36
C PRO A 59 18.83 -4.25 2.04
N LYS A 60 18.07 -3.98 3.11
CA LYS A 60 17.30 -4.98 3.85
C LYS A 60 16.19 -5.61 3.00
N LEU A 61 15.45 -4.80 2.21
CA LEU A 61 14.44 -5.31 1.29
C LEU A 61 15.08 -6.17 0.21
N ARG A 62 16.16 -5.69 -0.42
CA ARG A 62 16.88 -6.44 -1.47
C ARG A 62 17.43 -7.77 -0.97
N GLY A 63 18.02 -7.77 0.23
CA GLY A 63 18.54 -8.98 0.85
C GLY A 63 17.45 -10.00 1.16
N LEU A 64 16.31 -9.56 1.68
CA LEU A 64 15.17 -10.44 1.95
C LEU A 64 14.52 -10.95 0.65
N ALA A 65 14.37 -10.09 -0.35
CA ALA A 65 13.85 -10.43 -1.67
C ALA A 65 14.68 -11.55 -2.32
N ARG A 66 16.02 -11.41 -2.35
CA ARG A 66 16.92 -12.44 -2.87
C ARG A 66 16.79 -13.76 -2.12
N LYS A 67 16.68 -13.74 -0.79
CA LYS A 67 16.46 -14.96 0.02
C LYS A 67 15.13 -15.66 -0.30
N LYS A 68 14.15 -14.92 -0.78
CA LYS A 68 12.83 -15.42 -1.19
C LYS A 68 12.73 -15.70 -2.70
N GLY A 69 13.85 -15.66 -3.44
CA GLY A 69 13.86 -15.89 -4.88
C GLY A 69 13.22 -14.76 -5.69
N ILE A 70 13.28 -13.51 -5.22
CA ILE A 70 12.76 -12.33 -5.91
C ILE A 70 13.92 -11.47 -6.41
N LEU A 71 13.95 -11.21 -7.72
CA LEU A 71 14.95 -10.39 -8.39
C LEU A 71 14.35 -9.04 -8.80
N PHE A 72 14.90 -7.94 -8.30
CA PHE A 72 14.51 -6.59 -8.74
C PHE A 72 15.41 -6.09 -9.87
N VAL A 73 14.83 -5.82 -11.03
CA VAL A 73 15.53 -5.32 -12.22
C VAL A 73 15.06 -3.90 -12.53
N ALA A 74 15.99 -2.95 -12.65
CA ALA A 74 15.63 -1.59 -13.04
C ALA A 74 15.24 -1.55 -14.52
N ILE A 75 14.08 -0.97 -14.83
CA ILE A 75 13.66 -0.73 -16.21
C ILE A 75 14.39 0.51 -16.73
N ASP A 76 15.10 0.35 -17.85
CA ASP A 76 15.71 1.43 -18.59
C ASP A 76 14.69 2.08 -19.52
N GLN A 77 14.31 3.32 -19.20
CA GLN A 77 13.34 4.10 -19.99
C GLN A 77 13.87 4.52 -21.37
N LYS A 78 15.17 4.33 -21.64
CA LYS A 78 15.78 4.63 -22.95
C LYS A 78 15.70 3.47 -23.94
N ARG A 79 15.25 2.30 -23.49
CA ARG A 79 15.14 1.08 -24.29
C ARG A 79 13.68 0.62 -24.35
N PRO A 80 13.25 -0.06 -25.43
CA PRO A 80 11.93 -0.69 -25.48
C PRO A 80 11.69 -1.61 -24.29
N LEU A 81 10.47 -1.64 -23.75
CA LEU A 81 10.14 -2.47 -22.58
C LEU A 81 10.08 -3.97 -22.93
N SER A 82 9.63 -4.30 -24.15
CA SER A 82 9.64 -5.63 -24.76
C SER A 82 11.01 -6.34 -24.63
N ASP A 83 12.09 -5.58 -24.80
CA ASP A 83 13.45 -6.12 -24.90
C ASP A 83 14.14 -6.29 -23.54
N GLN A 84 13.45 -5.98 -22.45
CA GLN A 84 14.00 -5.97 -21.09
C GLN A 84 13.45 -7.09 -20.21
N GLY A 85 12.39 -7.77 -20.67
CA GLY A 85 11.81 -8.93 -20.00
C GLY A 85 12.60 -10.24 -20.20
N PRO A 86 12.04 -11.37 -19.77
CA PRO A 86 10.68 -11.52 -19.22
C PRO A 86 10.58 -11.00 -17.79
N PHE A 87 9.58 -10.18 -17.51
CA PHE A 87 9.18 -9.81 -16.15
C PHE A 87 8.01 -10.68 -15.70
N ASP A 88 7.87 -10.94 -14.40
CA ASP A 88 6.62 -11.45 -13.83
C ASP A 88 5.74 -10.28 -13.34
N ILE A 89 6.38 -9.23 -12.84
CA ILE A 89 5.73 -8.05 -12.28
C ILE A 89 6.44 -6.79 -12.79
N VAL A 90 5.66 -5.80 -13.22
CA VAL A 90 6.13 -4.43 -13.46
C VAL A 90 5.65 -3.52 -12.33
N LEU A 91 6.57 -3.16 -11.43
CA LEU A 91 6.33 -2.27 -10.30
C LEU A 91 6.68 -0.83 -10.67
N HIS A 92 5.73 0.09 -10.64
CA HIS A 92 5.99 1.45 -11.12
C HIS A 92 5.44 2.58 -10.25
N LYS A 93 6.09 3.73 -10.34
CA LYS A 93 5.64 5.00 -9.74
C LYS A 93 5.96 6.21 -10.64
N LEU A 94 6.21 5.97 -11.92
CA LEU A 94 6.34 7.04 -12.89
C LEU A 94 4.93 7.46 -13.32
N THR A 95 4.81 8.73 -13.69
CA THR A 95 3.55 9.36 -14.11
C THR A 95 3.77 10.05 -15.43
N GLY A 96 2.73 10.16 -16.24
CA GLY A 96 2.78 10.85 -17.54
C GLY A 96 2.21 9.97 -18.65
N ARG A 97 1.59 10.61 -19.64
CA ARG A 97 0.84 9.91 -20.70
C ARG A 97 1.69 8.92 -21.48
N GLU A 98 2.92 9.30 -21.83
CA GLU A 98 3.85 8.43 -22.57
C GLU A 98 4.15 7.13 -21.80
N TRP A 99 4.39 7.23 -20.49
CA TRP A 99 4.63 6.05 -19.64
C TRP A 99 3.39 5.19 -19.49
N GLN A 100 2.21 5.81 -19.39
CA GLN A 100 0.93 5.08 -19.30
C GLN A 100 0.68 4.28 -20.59
N GLN A 101 0.84 4.91 -21.76
CA GLN A 101 0.67 4.26 -23.06
C GLN A 101 1.65 3.08 -23.21
N LEU A 102 2.92 3.29 -22.90
CA LEU A 102 3.93 2.23 -22.96
C LEU A 102 3.59 1.03 -22.05
N LEU A 103 3.05 1.27 -20.85
CA LEU A 103 2.61 0.19 -19.97
C LEU A 103 1.35 -0.53 -20.46
N GLU A 104 0.44 0.19 -21.11
CA GLU A 104 -0.77 -0.39 -21.70
C GLU A 104 -0.41 -1.29 -22.89
N GLU A 105 0.40 -0.79 -23.83
CA GLU A 105 0.91 -1.56 -24.96
C GLU A 105 1.64 -2.83 -24.50
N TYR A 106 2.55 -2.70 -23.53
CA TYR A 106 3.28 -3.85 -22.98
C TYR A 106 2.35 -4.86 -22.31
N ARG A 107 1.27 -4.43 -21.66
CA ARG A 107 0.29 -5.32 -21.03
C ARG A 107 -0.57 -6.07 -22.06
N GLU A 108 -0.84 -5.45 -23.21
CA GLU A 108 -1.56 -6.09 -24.32
C GLU A 108 -0.70 -7.20 -24.97
N GLU A 109 0.59 -6.94 -25.14
CA GLU A 109 1.54 -7.92 -25.67
C GLU A 109 1.89 -9.03 -24.66
N HIS A 110 1.90 -8.71 -23.36
CA HIS A 110 2.28 -9.60 -22.27
C HIS A 110 1.22 -9.69 -21.16
N PRO A 111 0.05 -10.32 -21.43
CA PRO A 111 -1.05 -10.41 -20.46
C PRO A 111 -0.69 -11.23 -19.21
N GLU A 112 0.35 -12.06 -19.25
CA GLU A 112 0.89 -12.79 -18.11
C GLU A 112 1.61 -11.90 -17.10
N VAL A 113 2.00 -10.68 -17.48
CA VAL A 113 2.77 -9.77 -16.62
C VAL A 113 1.83 -8.94 -15.75
N THR A 114 2.05 -8.98 -14.43
CA THR A 114 1.28 -8.15 -13.50
C THR A 114 1.83 -6.73 -13.46
N VAL A 115 1.08 -5.75 -13.99
CA VAL A 115 1.38 -4.32 -13.82
C VAL A 115 0.84 -3.83 -12.48
N LEU A 116 1.74 -3.38 -11.61
CA LEU A 116 1.45 -3.06 -10.21
C LEU A 116 1.67 -1.55 -9.92
N ASP A 117 0.62 -0.74 -9.73
CA ASP A 117 -0.81 -0.97 -10.04
C ASP A 117 -1.16 -0.49 -11.47
N PRO A 118 -2.32 -0.86 -12.05
CA PRO A 118 -2.72 -0.38 -13.38
C PRO A 118 -2.72 1.16 -13.48
N PRO A 119 -2.19 1.76 -14.57
CA PRO A 119 -2.04 3.21 -14.64
C PRO A 119 -3.36 4.00 -14.52
N GLY A 120 -4.45 3.52 -15.13
CA GLY A 120 -5.78 4.14 -15.01
C GLY A 120 -6.32 4.17 -13.58
N ALA A 121 -6.04 3.15 -12.76
CA ALA A 121 -6.45 3.10 -11.36
C ALA A 121 -5.75 4.17 -10.50
N ILE A 122 -4.53 4.57 -10.88
CA ILE A 122 -3.72 5.54 -10.14
C ILE A 122 -4.25 6.97 -10.35
N GLU A 123 -4.84 7.28 -11.50
CA GLU A 123 -5.29 8.64 -11.85
C GLU A 123 -6.31 9.21 -10.86
N HIS A 124 -7.19 8.36 -10.32
CA HIS A 124 -8.17 8.73 -9.31
C HIS A 124 -7.53 9.38 -8.06
N LEU A 125 -6.35 8.91 -7.67
CA LEU A 125 -5.62 9.44 -6.51
C LEU A 125 -4.74 10.66 -6.84
N LEU A 126 -4.57 11.02 -8.12
CA LEU A 126 -3.80 12.21 -8.50
C LEU A 126 -4.62 13.50 -8.39
N ASN A 127 -5.96 13.39 -8.43
CA ASN A 127 -6.85 14.53 -8.32
C ASN A 127 -7.36 14.72 -6.88
N ARG A 128 -6.87 15.74 -6.19
CA ARG A 128 -7.27 16.06 -4.81
C ARG A 128 -8.76 16.41 -4.65
N GLN A 129 -9.44 16.79 -5.72
CA GLN A 129 -10.88 17.06 -5.71
C GLN A 129 -11.71 15.78 -5.56
N SER A 130 -11.31 14.71 -6.26
CA SER A 130 -12.08 13.46 -6.34
C SER A 130 -11.46 12.29 -5.55
N MET A 131 -10.23 12.43 -5.05
CA MET A 131 -9.49 11.38 -4.34
C MET A 131 -10.29 10.71 -3.21
N LEU A 132 -11.12 11.47 -2.49
CA LEU A 132 -11.90 10.97 -1.35
C LEU A 132 -13.36 10.63 -1.72
N GLN A 133 -13.75 10.79 -2.98
CA GLN A 133 -15.11 10.56 -3.43
C GLN A 133 -15.53 9.11 -3.22
N GLU A 134 -14.66 8.15 -3.56
CA GLU A 134 -14.92 6.73 -3.32
C GLU A 134 -15.13 6.41 -1.85
N VAL A 135 -14.48 7.14 -0.93
CA VAL A 135 -14.72 6.96 0.51
C VAL A 135 -16.06 7.56 0.91
N SER A 136 -16.45 8.72 0.36
CA SER A 136 -17.73 9.35 0.69
C SER A 136 -18.95 8.59 0.18
N GLU A 137 -18.79 7.78 -0.86
CA GLU A 137 -19.84 6.94 -1.46
C GLU A 137 -19.81 5.51 -0.93
N LEU A 138 -18.95 5.20 0.04
CA LEU A 138 -18.94 3.93 0.73
C LEU A 138 -19.99 3.93 1.83
N ASP A 139 -20.99 3.05 1.67
CA ASP A 139 -21.81 2.63 2.78
C ASP A 139 -21.19 1.37 3.40
N LEU A 140 -20.64 1.52 4.60
CA LEU A 140 -20.10 0.39 5.37
C LEU A 140 -21.17 -0.24 6.27
N SER A 141 -22.41 0.23 6.26
CA SER A 141 -23.48 -0.43 7.03
C SER A 141 -23.88 -1.78 6.41
N ASP A 142 -23.96 -1.86 5.08
CA ASP A 142 -24.36 -3.07 4.33
C ASP A 142 -23.33 -4.21 4.40
N CYS A 143 -22.05 -3.89 4.62
CA CYS A 143 -20.99 -4.89 4.63
C CYS A 143 -20.92 -5.70 5.93
N HIS A 144 -21.64 -5.26 6.98
CA HIS A 144 -21.90 -6.05 8.18
C HIS A 144 -22.82 -7.25 7.85
N ASP A 145 -23.80 -7.05 6.97
CA ASP A 145 -24.73 -8.11 6.56
C ASP A 145 -24.11 -9.07 5.54
N ALA A 146 -23.27 -8.58 4.63
CA ALA A 146 -22.61 -9.40 3.61
C ALA A 146 -21.54 -10.34 4.19
N ALA A 147 -20.79 -9.92 5.22
CA ALA A 147 -19.85 -10.80 5.92
C ALA A 147 -20.59 -11.89 6.72
N ALA A 148 -21.74 -11.54 7.31
CA ALA A 148 -22.64 -12.49 7.97
C ALA A 148 -23.30 -13.46 6.98
N ALA A 149 -23.59 -13.02 5.75
CA ALA A 149 -24.13 -13.86 4.68
C ALA A 149 -23.07 -14.79 4.07
N ALA A 150 -21.85 -14.32 3.81
CA ALA A 150 -20.76 -15.15 3.30
C ALA A 150 -20.36 -16.27 4.28
N ALA A 151 -20.41 -15.99 5.60
CA ALA A 151 -20.23 -17.01 6.63
C ALA A 151 -21.37 -18.05 6.69
N ARG A 152 -22.55 -17.74 6.11
CA ARG A 152 -23.67 -18.68 5.94
C ARG A 152 -23.60 -19.46 4.62
N ASP A 153 -22.89 -18.95 3.61
CA ASP A 153 -22.88 -19.46 2.24
C ASP A 153 -21.65 -20.31 1.89
N ASP A 154 -20.59 -20.31 2.72
CA ASP A 154 -19.47 -21.29 2.65
C ASP A 154 -19.90 -22.75 2.96
N GLY A 155 -21.21 -23.00 3.04
CA GLY A 155 -21.84 -24.28 3.27
C GLY A 155 -22.80 -24.71 2.16
N CYS A 156 -22.45 -24.60 0.87
CA CYS A 156 -22.88 -25.54 -0.18
C CYS A 156 -22.44 -25.12 -1.58
N GLY A 157 -21.76 -26.02 -2.32
CA GLY A 157 -21.67 -25.87 -3.78
C GLY A 157 -20.44 -26.49 -4.44
N GLY A 158 -20.21 -27.79 -4.27
CA GLY A 158 -19.15 -28.50 -4.99
C GLY A 158 -19.30 -30.02 -4.85
N GLY A 159 -20.23 -30.60 -5.60
CA GLY A 159 -20.39 -32.05 -5.67
C GLY A 159 -19.19 -32.71 -6.35
N GLN A 160 -18.35 -33.37 -5.56
CA GLN A 160 -17.54 -34.50 -6.01
C GLN A 160 -17.52 -35.52 -4.88
N GLN A 161 -18.17 -36.67 -5.12
CA GLN A 161 -18.19 -37.82 -4.22
C GLN A 161 -16.76 -38.31 -3.99
N LEU A 162 -16.22 -38.02 -2.81
CA LEU A 162 -15.13 -38.78 -2.21
C LEU A 162 -15.71 -39.58 -1.06
N GLN A 163 -15.31 -40.85 -1.00
CA GLN A 163 -15.87 -41.87 -0.12
C GLN A 163 -15.68 -41.51 1.36
N ASP A 164 -16.74 -41.89 2.05
CA ASP A 164 -17.02 -41.90 3.48
C ASP A 164 -15.88 -42.49 4.33
N ASP A 165 -15.24 -41.65 5.13
CA ASP A 165 -14.70 -42.04 6.44
C ASP A 165 -15.43 -41.15 7.46
N GLY A 166 -16.21 -41.78 8.34
CA GLY A 166 -17.22 -41.15 9.19
C GLY A 166 -16.71 -40.01 10.09
N PRO A 167 -17.63 -39.19 10.64
CA PRO A 167 -17.29 -37.98 11.36
C PRO A 167 -16.58 -38.33 12.68
N ASN A 168 -15.27 -38.08 12.74
CA ASN A 168 -14.52 -38.17 13.99
C ASN A 168 -15.08 -37.13 14.99
N ASP A 169 -15.47 -37.57 16.19
CA ASP A 169 -16.15 -36.76 17.21
C ASP A 169 -15.41 -35.44 17.54
N ASP A 170 -14.09 -35.42 17.38
CA ASP A 170 -13.25 -34.24 17.57
C ASP A 170 -13.58 -33.10 16.57
N LYS A 171 -13.94 -33.43 15.33
CA LYS A 171 -14.33 -32.43 14.31
C LYS A 171 -15.70 -31.83 14.63
N MET A 172 -16.63 -32.63 15.14
CA MET A 172 -17.95 -32.17 15.60
C MET A 172 -17.81 -31.26 16.82
N GLN A 173 -16.89 -31.55 17.75
CA GLN A 173 -16.62 -30.68 18.91
C GLN A 173 -15.95 -29.37 18.51
N ILE A 174 -14.97 -29.39 17.59
CA ILE A 174 -14.34 -28.17 17.06
C ILE A 174 -15.38 -27.32 16.31
N TRP A 175 -16.24 -27.97 15.53
CA TRP A 175 -17.30 -27.28 14.79
C TRP A 175 -18.37 -26.71 15.73
N ALA A 176 -18.78 -27.46 16.76
CA ALA A 176 -19.69 -26.97 17.80
C ALA A 176 -19.08 -25.81 18.61
N LEU A 177 -17.78 -25.88 18.93
CA LEU A 177 -17.05 -24.79 19.58
C LEU A 177 -16.96 -23.56 18.66
N TYR A 178 -16.74 -23.75 17.37
CA TYR A 178 -16.75 -22.67 16.38
C TYR A 178 -18.13 -22.03 16.25
N MET A 179 -19.20 -22.83 16.23
CA MET A 179 -20.57 -22.35 16.18
C MET A 179 -20.97 -21.66 17.49
N LEU A 180 -20.52 -22.15 18.64
CA LEU A 180 -20.76 -21.53 19.94
C LEU A 180 -19.98 -20.21 20.08
N ILE A 181 -18.71 -20.15 19.67
CA ILE A 181 -17.93 -18.91 19.63
C ILE A 181 -18.57 -17.93 18.65
N SER A 182 -18.99 -18.39 17.46
CA SER A 182 -19.68 -17.56 16.47
C SER A 182 -21.04 -17.06 17.00
N SER A 183 -21.77 -17.88 17.75
CA SER A 183 -23.06 -17.52 18.37
C SER A 183 -22.87 -16.60 19.58
N ILE A 184 -21.81 -16.77 20.38
CA ILE A 184 -21.45 -15.84 21.45
C ILE A 184 -21.00 -14.51 20.86
N VAL A 185 -20.22 -14.52 19.77
CA VAL A 185 -19.85 -13.31 19.01
C VAL A 185 -21.09 -12.64 18.39
N TRP A 186 -22.08 -13.45 17.97
CA TRP A 186 -23.37 -12.97 17.45
C TRP A 186 -24.25 -12.34 18.57
N GLU A 187 -24.30 -12.96 19.75
CA GLU A 187 -25.11 -12.53 20.90
C GLU A 187 -24.46 -11.41 21.72
N THR A 188 -23.13 -11.26 21.68
CA THR A 188 -22.39 -10.17 22.36
C THR A 188 -22.30 -8.88 21.53
N GLY A 189 -22.94 -8.86 20.36
CA GLY A 189 -23.11 -7.69 19.53
C GLY A 189 -21.91 -7.44 18.62
N TYR A 190 -22.16 -7.55 17.32
CA TYR A 190 -21.55 -6.66 16.32
C TYR A 190 -21.96 -5.22 16.64
N GLY A 191 -21.49 -4.68 17.77
CA GLY A 191 -21.54 -3.26 18.04
C GLY A 191 -20.73 -2.58 16.96
N GLU A 192 -21.35 -1.61 16.27
CA GLU A 192 -20.82 -0.84 15.15
C GLU A 192 -19.29 -0.74 15.23
N PHE A 193 -18.55 -1.39 14.32
CA PHE A 193 -17.07 -1.38 14.28
C PHE A 193 -16.47 0.03 14.08
N GLY A 194 -17.32 1.05 14.06
CA GLY A 194 -17.06 2.42 13.74
C GLY A 194 -17.62 2.80 12.39
N ARG A 195 -17.92 4.08 12.23
CA ARG A 195 -18.32 4.69 10.97
C ARG A 195 -17.11 5.38 10.37
N VAL A 196 -16.94 5.24 9.05
CA VAL A 196 -15.89 5.93 8.30
C VAL A 196 -16.55 6.93 7.38
N GLY A 197 -16.09 8.18 7.43
CA GLY A 197 -16.54 9.23 6.52
C GLY A 197 -15.39 10.05 5.97
N VAL A 198 -15.76 11.15 5.31
CA VAL A 198 -14.84 12.18 4.82
C VAL A 198 -15.36 13.53 5.35
N PRO A 199 -14.51 14.40 5.91
CA PRO A 199 -14.96 15.73 6.31
C PRO A 199 -15.42 16.52 5.08
N LYS A 200 -16.43 17.38 5.22
CA LYS A 200 -16.94 18.13 4.07
C LYS A 200 -15.82 18.93 3.43
N GLN A 201 -15.83 18.98 2.11
CA GLN A 201 -14.81 19.68 1.36
C GLN A 201 -15.38 20.44 0.17
N LEU A 202 -14.69 21.52 -0.20
CA LEU A 202 -15.04 22.41 -1.30
C LEU A 202 -13.78 22.68 -2.12
N PHE A 203 -13.86 22.42 -3.43
CA PHE A 203 -12.83 22.86 -4.36
C PHE A 203 -13.08 24.33 -4.75
N VAL A 204 -12.02 25.13 -4.71
CA VAL A 204 -12.04 26.55 -5.05
C VAL A 204 -10.99 26.81 -6.11
N ASN A 205 -11.44 27.32 -7.26
CA ASN A 205 -10.59 27.78 -8.37
C ASN A 205 -10.89 29.23 -8.79
N THR A 206 -11.77 29.92 -8.06
CA THR A 206 -12.22 31.29 -8.35
C THR A 206 -11.44 32.32 -7.55
N ASP A 207 -11.79 33.60 -7.69
CA ASP A 207 -11.16 34.71 -6.98
C ASP A 207 -11.26 34.57 -5.44
N PRO A 208 -10.18 34.88 -4.68
CA PRO A 208 -10.16 34.80 -3.21
C PRO A 208 -11.31 35.53 -2.49
N SER A 209 -11.81 36.65 -3.03
CA SER A 209 -12.91 37.42 -2.43
C SER A 209 -14.24 36.65 -2.43
N SER A 210 -14.40 35.67 -3.32
CA SER A 210 -15.61 34.85 -3.44
C SER A 210 -15.64 33.66 -2.48
N ILE A 211 -14.50 33.32 -1.87
CA ILE A 211 -14.34 32.12 -1.02
C ILE A 211 -15.31 32.09 0.15
N PRO A 212 -15.49 33.18 0.94
CA PRO A 212 -16.39 33.15 2.10
C PRO A 212 -17.83 32.81 1.70
N ALA A 213 -18.32 33.42 0.61
CA ALA A 213 -19.65 33.17 0.09
C ALA A 213 -19.80 31.74 -0.44
N ALA A 214 -18.76 31.19 -1.09
CA ALA A 214 -18.75 29.81 -1.56
C ALA A 214 -18.78 28.80 -0.40
N VAL A 215 -17.99 29.04 0.66
CA VAL A 215 -17.98 28.25 1.90
C VAL A 215 -19.34 28.25 2.57
N MET A 216 -19.97 29.42 2.71
CA MET A 216 -21.31 29.57 3.28
C MET A 216 -22.36 28.80 2.46
N ARG A 217 -22.35 28.95 1.12
CA ARG A 217 -23.27 28.22 0.24
C ARG A 217 -23.09 26.70 0.30
N ALA A 218 -21.85 26.24 0.47
CA ALA A 218 -21.54 24.82 0.59
C ALA A 218 -21.81 24.26 2.01
N GLY A 219 -22.14 25.11 2.99
CA GLY A 219 -22.46 24.69 4.35
C GLY A 219 -21.26 24.06 5.08
N LEU A 220 -20.06 24.59 4.84
CA LEU A 220 -18.83 24.21 5.52
C LEU A 220 -18.68 24.98 6.84
N SER A 221 -18.22 24.30 7.88
CA SER A 221 -18.01 24.83 9.23
C SER A 221 -16.53 25.16 9.46
N LEU A 222 -16.26 26.32 10.06
CA LEU A 222 -14.90 26.71 10.45
C LEU A 222 -14.46 25.95 11.71
N PRO A 223 -13.15 25.69 11.89
CA PRO A 223 -12.05 26.10 10.99
C PRO A 223 -11.87 25.17 9.78
N LEU A 224 -11.27 25.68 8.70
CA LEU A 224 -11.06 24.96 7.45
C LEU A 224 -9.58 24.75 7.15
N VAL A 225 -9.21 23.51 6.86
CA VAL A 225 -7.88 23.16 6.33
C VAL A 225 -7.84 23.50 4.85
N ALA A 226 -7.00 24.47 4.47
CA ALA A 226 -6.72 24.83 3.10
C ALA A 226 -5.54 24.01 2.55
N LYS A 227 -5.81 23.37 1.41
CA LYS A 227 -4.98 22.38 0.73
C LYS A 227 -4.69 22.86 -0.70
N PRO A 228 -3.60 23.60 -0.95
CA PRO A 228 -3.26 24.08 -2.30
C PRO A 228 -3.10 22.93 -3.32
N LEU A 229 -3.52 23.14 -4.57
CA LEU A 229 -3.31 22.18 -5.67
C LEU A 229 -2.01 22.45 -6.44
N VAL A 230 -1.58 23.71 -6.54
CA VAL A 230 -0.35 24.10 -7.25
C VAL A 230 0.71 24.47 -6.21
N ALA A 231 1.75 23.65 -6.09
CA ALA A 231 2.78 23.84 -5.08
C ALA A 231 3.93 24.71 -5.61
N LYS A 232 4.01 25.96 -5.15
CA LYS A 232 5.32 26.57 -4.83
C LYS A 232 5.78 26.19 -3.40
N SER A 233 4.85 25.77 -2.54
CA SER A 233 5.12 25.28 -1.19
C SER A 233 4.11 24.16 -0.84
N HIS A 234 4.57 23.03 -0.29
CA HIS A 234 3.70 21.94 0.23
C HIS A 234 3.05 22.30 1.58
N GLU A 235 2.77 23.57 1.80
CA GLU A 235 2.32 24.11 3.08
C GLU A 235 0.80 24.03 3.17
N LEU A 236 0.33 23.58 4.33
CA LEU A 236 -1.08 23.56 4.66
C LEU A 236 -1.37 24.76 5.54
N SER A 237 -2.62 25.22 5.53
CA SER A 237 -3.04 26.28 6.43
C SER A 237 -4.41 26.03 7.01
N LEU A 238 -4.65 26.58 8.19
CA LEU A 238 -5.93 26.49 8.89
C LEU A 238 -6.52 27.90 8.96
N ALA A 239 -7.70 28.06 8.37
CA ALA A 239 -8.46 29.30 8.35
C ALA A 239 -9.54 29.25 9.43
N TYR A 240 -9.53 30.21 10.35
CA TYR A 240 -10.40 30.22 11.53
C TYR A 240 -11.65 31.08 11.38
N ASP A 241 -11.60 32.08 10.49
CA ASP A 241 -12.67 33.05 10.32
C ASP A 241 -12.95 33.36 8.84
N PRO A 242 -14.16 33.86 8.50
CA PRO A 242 -14.51 34.16 7.11
C PRO A 242 -13.62 35.22 6.45
N ILE A 243 -13.05 36.15 7.22
CA ILE A 243 -12.18 37.21 6.69
C ILE A 243 -10.86 36.59 6.23
N SER A 244 -10.32 35.65 7.01
CA SER A 244 -9.08 34.92 6.72
C SER A 244 -9.16 34.10 5.43
N LEU A 245 -10.34 33.61 5.05
CA LEU A 245 -10.55 32.86 3.82
C LEU A 245 -10.19 33.68 2.56
N THR A 246 -10.39 35.00 2.59
CA THR A 246 -10.04 35.89 1.46
C THR A 246 -8.54 36.03 1.23
N LYS A 247 -7.71 35.58 2.18
CA LYS A 247 -6.25 35.62 2.10
C LYS A 247 -5.64 34.35 1.49
N LEU A 248 -6.47 33.36 1.16
CA LEU A 248 -6.04 32.11 0.56
C LEU A 248 -5.80 32.29 -0.94
N GLU A 249 -4.93 31.47 -1.51
CA GLU A 249 -4.54 31.53 -2.92
C GLU A 249 -5.01 30.28 -3.68
N PRO A 250 -6.13 30.35 -4.43
CA PRO A 250 -6.59 29.28 -5.31
C PRO A 250 -5.60 28.97 -6.45
N PRO A 251 -5.63 27.76 -7.04
CA PRO A 251 -6.59 26.69 -6.77
C PRO A 251 -6.25 25.89 -5.50
N LEU A 252 -7.27 25.62 -4.66
CA LEU A 252 -7.14 24.89 -3.41
C LEU A 252 -8.40 24.06 -3.07
N VAL A 253 -8.23 23.07 -2.20
CA VAL A 253 -9.35 22.39 -1.52
C VAL A 253 -9.47 22.96 -0.10
N LEU A 254 -10.68 23.34 0.29
CA LEU A 254 -11.04 23.61 1.68
C LEU A 254 -11.69 22.35 2.25
N GLN A 255 -11.25 21.90 3.43
CA GLN A 255 -11.84 20.76 4.12
C GLN A 255 -12.11 21.11 5.58
N GLU A 256 -13.25 20.70 6.12
CA GLU A 256 -13.57 20.89 7.54
C GLU A 256 -12.49 20.28 8.44
N PHE A 257 -12.07 21.03 9.44
CA PHE A 257 -11.18 20.53 10.47
C PHE A 257 -11.99 19.77 11.52
N VAL A 258 -11.65 18.50 11.73
CA VAL A 258 -12.25 17.66 12.77
C VAL A 258 -11.24 17.58 13.91
N ASN A 259 -11.63 17.93 15.13
CA ASN A 259 -10.79 17.70 16.31
C ASN A 259 -10.52 16.19 16.47
N HIS A 260 -9.26 15.80 16.69
CA HIS A 260 -8.84 14.39 16.68
C HIS A 260 -7.69 14.09 17.66
N GLY A 261 -7.54 14.92 18.70
CA GLY A 261 -6.56 14.74 19.76
C GLY A 261 -5.09 14.80 19.31
N GLY A 262 -4.81 15.38 18.13
CA GLY A 262 -3.45 15.49 17.62
C GLY A 262 -2.82 14.17 17.14
N VAL A 263 -3.63 13.14 16.86
CA VAL A 263 -3.14 11.84 16.39
C VAL A 263 -3.74 11.47 15.03
N LEU A 264 -2.88 11.04 14.11
CA LEU A 264 -3.22 10.51 12.82
C LEU A 264 -2.83 9.03 12.72
N PHE A 265 -3.76 8.20 12.25
CA PHE A 265 -3.54 6.81 11.91
C PHE A 265 -3.19 6.69 10.43
N LYS A 266 -1.92 6.38 10.15
CA LYS A 266 -1.47 6.09 8.81
C LYS A 266 -1.67 4.60 8.51
N VAL A 267 -2.73 4.28 7.77
CA VAL A 267 -3.12 2.91 7.44
C VAL A 267 -2.52 2.53 6.10
N TYR A 268 -1.45 1.74 6.12
CA TYR A 268 -0.80 1.19 4.94
C TYR A 268 -1.51 -0.07 4.47
N ILE A 269 -1.80 -0.14 3.17
CA ILE A 269 -2.48 -1.26 2.51
C ILE A 269 -1.55 -1.79 1.41
N VAL A 270 -1.17 -3.06 1.55
CA VAL A 270 -0.30 -3.79 0.62
C VAL A 270 -0.99 -5.10 0.26
N GLY A 271 -1.75 -5.11 -0.83
CA GLY A 271 -2.62 -6.22 -1.14
C GLY A 271 -3.68 -6.42 -0.05
N ASP A 272 -3.71 -7.58 0.57
CA ASP A 272 -4.62 -7.90 1.68
C ASP A 272 -4.03 -7.52 3.05
N ALA A 273 -2.75 -7.13 3.11
CA ALA A 273 -2.07 -6.79 4.36
C ALA A 273 -2.33 -5.34 4.77
N ILE A 274 -2.63 -5.13 6.05
CA ILE A 274 -2.89 -3.84 6.67
C ILE A 274 -1.88 -3.60 7.79
N ARG A 275 -1.26 -2.42 7.80
CA ARG A 275 -0.40 -1.95 8.90
C ARG A 275 -0.75 -0.53 9.27
N VAL A 276 -0.93 -0.26 10.56
CA VAL A 276 -1.25 1.07 11.07
C VAL A 276 -0.04 1.61 11.82
N VAL A 277 0.30 2.87 11.57
CA VAL A 277 1.34 3.61 12.30
C VAL A 277 0.73 4.89 12.84
N ARG A 278 0.96 5.21 14.11
CA ARG A 278 0.52 6.48 14.69
C ARG A 278 1.48 7.61 14.37
N ARG A 279 0.90 8.78 14.16
CA ARG A 279 1.62 9.99 13.78
C ARG A 279 1.06 11.13 14.59
N PHE A 280 1.92 12.04 15.01
CA PHE A 280 1.41 13.33 15.48
C PHE A 280 0.64 14.01 14.36
N SER A 281 -0.26 14.90 14.74
CA SER A 281 -1.11 15.66 13.84
C SER A 281 -1.34 17.05 14.44
N LEU A 282 -2.26 17.81 13.85
CA LEU A 282 -2.63 19.12 14.36
C LEU A 282 -3.36 18.98 15.71
N PRO A 283 -3.02 19.79 16.72
CA PRO A 283 -3.73 19.76 17.99
C PRO A 283 -5.19 20.17 17.79
N ASN A 284 -6.02 19.84 18.78
CA ASN A 284 -7.41 20.29 18.79
C ASN A 284 -7.49 21.81 18.78
N VAL A 285 -8.51 22.31 18.09
CA VAL A 285 -8.93 23.71 18.17
C VAL A 285 -10.01 23.83 19.23
N ASP A 286 -9.83 24.74 20.16
CA ASP A 286 -10.89 25.12 21.09
C ASP A 286 -11.90 26.02 20.38
N VAL A 287 -13.14 25.54 20.31
CA VAL A 287 -14.26 26.22 19.67
C VAL A 287 -14.60 27.52 20.43
N GLY A 288 -14.40 27.55 21.75
CA GLY A 288 -14.63 28.72 22.59
C GLY A 288 -13.65 29.86 22.35
N ASP A 289 -12.46 29.54 21.85
CA ASP A 289 -11.39 30.49 21.52
C ASP A 289 -11.34 30.86 20.03
N LEU A 290 -12.25 30.36 19.19
CA LEU A 290 -12.37 30.79 17.78
C LEU A 290 -12.49 32.32 17.63
N PRO A 291 -13.22 33.06 18.48
CA PRO A 291 -13.26 34.53 18.40
C PRO A 291 -11.91 35.19 18.69
N ASN A 292 -11.06 34.53 19.48
CA ASN A 292 -9.72 35.01 19.85
C ASN A 292 -8.64 34.58 18.83
N ASN A 293 -8.90 33.52 18.07
CA ASN A 293 -8.03 33.01 17.01
C ASN A 293 -8.40 33.62 15.65
N ALA A 294 -7.83 34.77 15.34
CA ALA A 294 -8.02 35.42 14.04
C ALA A 294 -6.92 35.03 13.02
N GLY A 295 -7.31 34.77 11.78
CA GLY A 295 -6.40 34.66 10.64
C GLY A 295 -6.13 33.25 10.12
N VAL A 296 -5.11 33.17 9.26
CA VAL A 296 -4.66 31.94 8.61
C VAL A 296 -3.36 31.49 9.27
N PHE A 297 -3.39 30.33 9.94
CA PHE A 297 -2.20 29.73 10.51
C PHE A 297 -1.61 28.76 9.52
N ARG A 298 -0.42 29.09 9.00
CA ARG A 298 0.33 28.21 8.10
C ARG A 298 1.18 27.25 8.92
N PHE A 299 1.20 26.00 8.49
CA PHE A 299 2.08 24.99 9.07
C PHE A 299 2.69 24.16 7.94
N PRO A 300 4.02 23.93 7.98
CA PRO A 300 4.64 22.97 7.10
C PRO A 300 3.95 21.62 7.28
N ARG A 301 3.62 20.93 6.18
CA ARG A 301 3.09 19.55 6.23
C ARG A 301 4.00 18.59 7.05
N VAL A 302 5.24 19.00 7.30
CA VAL A 302 6.33 18.17 7.83
C VAL A 302 6.67 18.45 9.30
N SER A 303 6.32 19.61 9.87
CA SER A 303 6.99 20.11 11.10
C SER A 303 6.54 19.49 12.42
N CYS A 304 5.41 18.78 12.49
CA CYS A 304 5.08 17.89 13.63
C CYS A 304 4.44 16.57 13.15
N ALA A 305 3.61 16.60 12.10
CA ALA A 305 2.89 15.42 11.61
C ALA A 305 3.79 14.34 10.96
N SER A 306 5.07 14.64 10.81
CA SER A 306 6.05 13.73 10.23
C SER A 306 6.81 12.86 11.26
N ALA A 307 6.56 13.03 12.55
CA ALA A 307 7.14 12.21 13.62
C ALA A 307 6.27 10.99 13.94
N ASN A 308 6.90 9.85 14.21
CA ASN A 308 6.21 8.64 14.67
C ASN A 308 5.72 8.90 16.10
N ALA A 309 4.50 8.48 16.41
CA ALA A 309 3.90 8.61 17.74
C ALA A 309 3.63 7.24 18.40
N ASP A 310 4.09 6.13 17.82
CA ASP A 310 3.85 4.79 18.36
C ASP A 310 4.46 4.58 19.76
N ASP A 311 5.59 5.23 20.03
CA ASP A 311 6.30 5.16 21.32
C ASP A 311 6.00 6.36 22.22
N ALA A 312 5.09 7.25 21.83
CA ALA A 312 4.73 8.42 22.60
C ALA A 312 3.72 8.05 23.70
N ASP A 313 3.87 8.69 24.87
CA ASP A 313 2.88 8.62 25.94
C ASP A 313 1.68 9.49 25.56
N LEU A 314 0.66 8.84 25.00
CA LEU A 314 -0.57 9.47 24.51
C LEU A 314 -1.75 8.95 25.32
N ASP A 315 -2.77 9.78 25.46
CA ASP A 315 -4.05 9.36 26.04
C ASP A 315 -4.56 8.10 25.32
N PRO A 316 -4.77 6.97 26.03
CA PRO A 316 -5.26 5.73 25.45
C PRO A 316 -6.57 5.90 24.66
N HIS A 317 -7.45 6.82 25.07
CA HIS A 317 -8.70 7.10 24.38
C HIS A 317 -8.52 7.78 23.02
N VAL A 318 -7.38 8.46 22.81
CA VAL A 318 -7.02 9.09 21.54
C VAL A 318 -6.14 8.17 20.69
N ALA A 319 -5.24 7.42 21.33
CA ALA A 319 -4.21 6.64 20.66
C ALA A 319 -4.58 5.19 20.36
N GLU A 320 -5.75 4.72 20.79
CA GLU A 320 -6.30 3.42 20.41
C GLU A 320 -6.35 3.31 18.88
N LEU A 321 -5.88 2.18 18.34
CA LEU A 321 -5.91 1.95 16.90
C LEU A 321 -7.37 1.77 16.40
N PRO A 322 -7.69 2.17 15.16
CA PRO A 322 -8.97 1.84 14.57
C PRO A 322 -9.20 0.33 14.58
N PRO A 323 -10.44 -0.15 14.83
CA PRO A 323 -10.73 -1.57 14.89
C PRO A 323 -10.28 -2.29 13.63
N ARG A 324 -9.55 -3.40 13.80
CA ARG A 324 -9.02 -4.17 12.66
C ARG A 324 -10.11 -4.64 11.68
N PRO A 325 -11.28 -5.14 12.13
CA PRO A 325 -12.37 -5.52 11.21
C PRO A 325 -12.85 -4.35 10.34
N LEU A 326 -12.95 -3.14 10.91
CA LEU A 326 -13.30 -1.93 10.16
C LEU A 326 -12.29 -1.66 9.04
N LEU A 327 -11.00 -1.73 9.37
CA LEU A 327 -9.92 -1.49 8.41
C LEU A 327 -9.89 -2.56 7.31
N GLU A 328 -10.15 -3.82 7.64
CA GLU A 328 -10.19 -4.94 6.68
C GLU A 328 -11.29 -4.77 5.65
N ILE A 329 -12.50 -4.40 6.11
CA ILE A 329 -13.63 -4.07 5.25
C ILE A 329 -13.32 -2.84 4.38
N LEU A 330 -12.90 -1.73 5.00
CA LEU A 330 -12.60 -0.48 4.30
C LEU A 330 -11.52 -0.70 3.22
N ALA A 331 -10.43 -1.38 3.57
CA ALA A 331 -9.35 -1.67 2.64
C ALA A 331 -9.80 -2.59 1.51
N ARG A 332 -10.65 -3.58 1.78
CA ARG A 332 -11.20 -4.47 0.74
C ARG A 332 -12.05 -3.68 -0.26
N GLU A 333 -12.99 -2.88 0.24
CA GLU A 333 -13.89 -2.12 -0.64
C GLU A 333 -13.15 -1.05 -1.45
N LEU A 334 -12.20 -0.34 -0.84
CA LEU A 334 -11.39 0.64 -1.56
C LEU A 334 -10.51 -0.01 -2.63
N ARG A 335 -9.92 -1.17 -2.36
CA ARG A 335 -9.18 -1.92 -3.40
C ARG A 335 -10.08 -2.32 -4.56
N ARG A 336 -11.30 -2.77 -4.28
CA ARG A 336 -12.27 -3.17 -5.30
C ARG A 336 -12.72 -2.00 -6.16
N ARG A 337 -13.02 -0.86 -5.55
CA ARG A 337 -13.49 0.36 -6.25
C ARG A 337 -12.38 1.07 -7.00
N LEU A 338 -11.21 1.24 -6.37
CA LEU A 338 -10.08 1.96 -6.98
C LEU A 338 -9.25 1.10 -7.93
N GLY A 339 -9.33 -0.23 -7.84
CA GLY A 339 -8.45 -1.14 -8.58
C GLY A 339 -6.97 -1.10 -8.13
N LEU A 340 -6.70 -0.49 -6.98
CA LEU A 340 -5.35 -0.33 -6.43
C LEU A 340 -5.03 -1.42 -5.41
N ARG A 341 -3.73 -1.73 -5.25
CA ARG A 341 -3.22 -2.69 -4.27
C ARG A 341 -2.17 -2.07 -3.35
N LEU A 342 -1.53 -0.98 -3.77
CA LEU A 342 -0.50 -0.27 -3.03
C LEU A 342 -0.92 1.17 -2.72
N PHE A 343 -1.50 1.39 -1.55
CA PHE A 343 -1.84 2.74 -1.10
C PHE A 343 -1.80 2.84 0.42
N ASN A 344 -1.86 4.06 0.93
CA ASN A 344 -2.25 4.28 2.32
C ASN A 344 -3.41 5.24 2.40
N ILE A 345 -4.03 5.20 3.56
CA ILE A 345 -5.06 6.11 4.01
C ILE A 345 -4.51 6.87 5.22
N ASP A 346 -4.68 8.18 5.24
CA ASP A 346 -4.46 9.03 6.40
C ASP A 346 -5.82 9.22 7.08
N MET A 347 -5.99 8.58 8.23
CA MET A 347 -7.24 8.49 8.99
C MET A 347 -7.10 9.20 10.34
N ILE A 348 -8.17 9.86 10.77
CA ILE A 348 -8.29 10.47 12.11
C ILE A 348 -9.54 9.94 12.81
N ARG A 349 -9.54 9.94 14.14
CA ARG A 349 -10.73 9.64 14.97
C ARG A 349 -11.27 10.94 15.54
N GLU A 350 -12.58 11.17 15.45
CA GLU A 350 -13.19 12.36 16.03
C GLU A 350 -13.01 12.36 17.55
N HIS A 351 -12.46 13.45 18.08
CA HIS A 351 -12.16 13.60 19.49
C HIS A 351 -13.43 13.51 20.33
N GLY A 352 -13.37 12.76 21.43
CA GLY A 352 -14.53 12.48 22.29
C GLY A 352 -15.43 11.35 21.78
N THR A 353 -15.14 10.77 20.62
CA THR A 353 -15.83 9.60 20.08
C THR A 353 -14.92 8.38 20.11
N ARG A 354 -15.52 7.19 20.16
CA ARG A 354 -14.77 5.93 20.04
C ARG A 354 -14.82 5.36 18.63
N ASP A 355 -15.87 5.68 17.89
CA ASP A 355 -16.32 4.92 16.74
C ASP A 355 -16.42 5.76 15.46
N ARG A 356 -16.15 7.08 15.50
CA ARG A 356 -16.22 7.93 14.30
C ARG A 356 -14.85 8.23 13.74
N PHE A 357 -14.62 7.76 12.51
CA PHE A 357 -13.36 7.91 11.79
C PHE A 357 -13.55 8.71 10.51
N TYR A 358 -12.52 9.48 10.15
CA TYR A 358 -12.51 10.28 8.94
C TYR A 358 -11.25 10.01 8.14
N VAL A 359 -11.41 9.77 6.84
CA VAL A 359 -10.30 9.74 5.89
C VAL A 359 -10.04 11.17 5.38
N ILE A 360 -8.80 11.63 5.49
CA ILE A 360 -8.42 13.00 5.14
C ILE A 360 -7.42 13.11 3.98
N ASP A 361 -6.75 12.01 3.64
CA ASP A 361 -5.81 11.90 2.52
C ASP A 361 -5.64 10.44 2.12
N MET A 362 -5.38 10.18 0.84
CA MET A 362 -4.99 8.87 0.33
C MET A 362 -3.80 9.03 -0.61
N ASN A 363 -2.84 8.10 -0.59
CA ASN A 363 -1.68 8.23 -1.47
C ASN A 363 -1.34 6.90 -2.14
N TYR A 364 -1.13 6.94 -3.45
CA TYR A 364 -0.58 5.82 -4.21
C TYR A 364 0.88 5.56 -3.85
N PHE A 365 1.17 4.28 -3.63
CA PHE A 365 2.50 3.72 -3.36
C PHE A 365 3.32 4.59 -2.39
N PRO A 366 2.86 4.76 -1.14
CA PRO A 366 3.40 5.71 -0.18
C PRO A 366 4.82 5.34 0.28
N GLY A 367 5.43 6.20 1.10
CA GLY A 367 6.72 5.88 1.72
C GLY A 367 6.61 4.73 2.73
N TYR A 368 6.88 3.51 2.30
CA TYR A 368 6.88 2.31 3.16
C TYR A 368 8.07 2.21 4.10
N GLY A 369 9.15 2.98 3.89
CA GLY A 369 10.32 2.93 4.78
C GLY A 369 10.05 3.32 6.25
N LYS A 370 8.87 3.90 6.54
CA LYS A 370 8.39 4.20 7.89
C LYS A 370 7.43 3.15 8.46
N MET A 371 7.07 2.14 7.67
CA MET A 371 6.20 1.04 8.07
C MET A 371 7.07 -0.08 8.65
N PRO A 372 6.90 -0.45 9.93
CA PRO A 372 7.69 -1.52 10.54
C PRO A 372 7.54 -2.83 9.77
N GLY A 373 8.67 -3.48 9.47
CA GLY A 373 8.70 -4.78 8.79
C GLY A 373 8.16 -4.78 7.36
N TYR A 374 8.15 -3.63 6.68
CA TYR A 374 7.62 -3.55 5.31
C TYR A 374 8.32 -4.46 4.33
N GLU A 375 9.57 -4.85 4.59
CA GLU A 375 10.30 -5.76 3.73
C GLU A 375 9.61 -7.14 3.66
N HIS A 376 9.12 -7.64 4.79
CA HIS A 376 8.41 -8.92 4.86
C HIS A 376 7.07 -8.80 4.15
N VAL A 377 6.26 -7.80 4.54
CA VAL A 377 4.93 -7.56 3.98
C VAL A 377 4.99 -7.43 2.45
N PHE A 378 5.94 -6.66 1.93
CA PHE A 378 6.03 -6.42 0.50
C PHE A 378 6.56 -7.63 -0.27
N THR A 379 7.53 -8.37 0.26
CA THR A 379 8.02 -9.59 -0.40
C THR A 379 6.96 -10.70 -0.41
N ASP A 380 6.22 -10.90 0.68
CA ASP A 380 5.10 -11.84 0.73
C ASP A 380 3.98 -11.45 -0.23
N PHE A 381 3.69 -10.15 -0.32
CA PHE A 381 2.72 -9.64 -1.28
C PHE A 381 3.12 -9.94 -2.73
N LEU A 382 4.36 -9.66 -3.12
CA LEU A 382 4.84 -9.92 -4.49
C LEU A 382 4.72 -11.40 -4.86
N LEU A 383 5.10 -12.31 -3.95
CA LEU A 383 4.95 -13.75 -4.16
C LEU A 383 3.48 -14.16 -4.31
N SER A 384 2.59 -13.55 -3.53
CA SER A 384 1.14 -13.85 -3.57
C SER A 384 0.48 -13.47 -4.89
N LEU A 385 1.03 -12.49 -5.63
CA LEU A 385 0.49 -12.08 -6.93
C LEU A 385 0.65 -13.19 -7.96
N VAL A 386 1.80 -13.85 -7.99
CA VAL A 386 2.09 -14.89 -8.97
C VAL A 386 1.42 -16.22 -8.61
N GLN A 387 1.33 -16.56 -7.32
CA GLN A 387 0.63 -17.78 -6.88
C GLN A 387 -0.87 -17.79 -7.22
N LYS A 388 -1.53 -16.62 -7.22
CA LYS A 388 -2.95 -16.49 -7.60
C LYS A 388 -3.18 -16.72 -9.10
N GLU A 389 -2.20 -16.37 -9.95
CA GLU A 389 -2.26 -16.63 -11.39
C GLU A 389 -2.05 -18.11 -11.74
N TYR A 390 -1.15 -18.83 -11.04
CA TYR A 390 -0.98 -20.27 -11.21
C TYR A 390 -2.24 -21.08 -10.88
N LYS A 391 -3.03 -20.66 -9.87
CA LYS A 391 -4.30 -21.31 -9.52
C LYS A 391 -5.45 -21.02 -10.49
N ARG A 392 -5.35 -19.95 -11.30
CA ARG A 392 -6.38 -19.56 -12.27
C ARG A 392 -6.20 -20.21 -13.64
N ARG A 393 -5.03 -20.81 -13.94
CA ARG A 393 -4.81 -21.55 -15.18
C ARG A 393 -5.42 -22.95 -15.04
N PRO A 394 -6.34 -23.38 -15.93
CA PRO A 394 -6.73 -24.78 -16.00
C PRO A 394 -5.48 -25.59 -16.32
N SER A 395 -5.18 -26.60 -15.51
CA SER A 395 -4.19 -27.60 -15.88
C SER A 395 -4.69 -28.31 -17.13
N TYR A 396 -4.19 -27.92 -18.31
CA TYR A 396 -4.28 -28.79 -19.47
C TYR A 396 -3.36 -29.97 -19.21
N SER A 397 -3.91 -31.04 -18.64
CA SER A 397 -3.32 -32.36 -18.76
C SER A 397 -3.43 -32.74 -20.24
N SER A 398 -2.30 -32.79 -20.92
CA SER A 398 -2.17 -33.50 -22.20
C SER A 398 -2.54 -34.96 -21.96
N CYS A 399 -3.77 -35.33 -22.29
CA CYS A 399 -4.13 -36.72 -22.49
C CYS A 399 -3.53 -37.14 -23.83
N GLU A 400 -2.34 -37.73 -23.80
CA GLU A 400 -1.95 -38.71 -24.80
C GLU A 400 -2.69 -40.02 -24.50
N GLY A 401 -3.40 -40.54 -25.49
CA GLY A 401 -4.14 -41.80 -25.45
C GLY A 401 -4.71 -42.11 -26.83
#